data_AF-A0ABD0KSB6-F1
#
_entry.id   AF-A0ABD0KSB6-F1
#
_cell.length_a   1.000
_cell.length_b   1.000
_cell.length_c   1.000
_cell.angle_alpha   90.00
_cell.angle_beta   90.00
_cell.angle_gamma   90.00
#
_symmetry.space_group_name_H-M   'P 1'
#
loop_
_entity.id
_entity.type
_entity.pdbx_description
1 polymer ?
#
loop_
_entity_poly.entity_id
_entity_poly.type
_entity_poly.pdbx_seq_one_letter_code
_entity_poly.pdbx_strand_id
1 'polypeptide(L)'
;MPDDPATEEPEFRISLFELANTDEKAKQVIKSRLRRKKARVKMNRNSVLKRSLQKMKETFSCCTCSAGCARTYLRRLFPFTNILLGYSALYDLPCDLIAGLTVGIMHIPQGMAYALLARLPPVYGLYTSFYPVLLYFFFGTSRHISVGTFAVVSLMVGAVVDEGHVAWERQQTQKGMDFFQGQNLTSSLPTINETGSWLTNTKARSELESIKVAYAMSVTFAVGVLQIFLGLVRLGFLTTFLSDPLISGFTTGAAVHVLSSQLHSIFGVPVGQYSGSFKLIYGYRDFLVNLNQVNYVTMTASFSAMVVLVLIRDGINNNKKNCPRMRVPIPIELFVVSVHVADTLYHHYFR
;
A
#
# COMPACT_ATOMS: atom_id res chain seq x y z
N MET A 1 16.65 14.03 -30.33
CA MET A 1 15.18 14.13 -30.35
C MET A 1 14.61 12.80 -30.79
N PRO A 2 13.90 12.12 -29.88
CA PRO A 2 12.63 11.52 -30.25
C PRO A 2 11.53 12.03 -29.32
N ASP A 3 10.45 12.52 -29.94
CA ASP A 3 9.25 12.98 -29.28
C ASP A 3 8.47 11.77 -28.73
N ASP A 4 8.27 11.77 -27.41
CA ASP A 4 7.19 11.05 -26.76
C ASP A 4 5.88 11.84 -26.96
N PRO A 5 4.75 11.18 -27.17
CA PRO A 5 3.56 11.67 -26.48
C PRO A 5 2.75 10.53 -25.87
N ALA A 6 2.86 10.42 -24.56
CA ALA A 6 1.86 9.86 -23.66
C ALA A 6 1.21 11.01 -22.88
N THR A 7 0.32 11.78 -23.51
CA THR A 7 -0.55 12.74 -22.81
C THR A 7 -1.73 13.09 -23.71
N GLU A 8 -2.86 12.38 -23.60
CA GLU A 8 -4.20 12.88 -23.98
C GLU A 8 -5.30 11.84 -23.65
N GLU A 9 -5.76 11.76 -22.40
CA GLU A 9 -7.13 11.32 -22.06
C GLU A 9 -7.53 11.99 -20.73
N PRO A 10 -8.45 12.97 -20.77
CA PRO A 10 -9.81 12.67 -20.30
C PRO A 10 -10.94 13.28 -21.16
N GLU A 11 -10.65 13.91 -22.30
CA GLU A 11 -11.70 14.50 -23.17
C GLU A 11 -12.43 13.49 -24.08
N PHE A 12 -12.00 12.22 -24.08
CA PHE A 12 -12.47 11.23 -25.06
C PHE A 12 -13.78 10.51 -24.69
N ARG A 13 -14.28 10.65 -23.45
CA ARG A 13 -15.50 9.96 -23.01
C ARG A 13 -16.80 10.70 -23.34
N ILE A 14 -16.76 12.02 -23.48
CA ILE A 14 -17.96 12.82 -23.78
C ILE A 14 -18.25 12.81 -25.29
N SER A 15 -17.22 12.78 -26.13
CA SER A 15 -17.35 12.71 -27.59
C SER A 15 -17.83 11.35 -28.13
N LEU A 16 -17.68 10.27 -27.35
CA LEU A 16 -18.08 8.91 -27.76
C LEU A 16 -19.60 8.68 -27.74
N PHE A 17 -20.36 9.45 -26.97
CA PHE A 17 -21.81 9.36 -26.92
C PHE A 17 -22.48 10.24 -27.99
N GLU A 18 -21.88 11.39 -28.32
CA GLU A 18 -22.36 12.28 -29.40
C GLU A 18 -22.00 11.79 -30.81
N LEU A 19 -20.91 11.03 -30.99
CA LEU A 19 -20.54 10.42 -32.29
C LEU A 19 -21.20 9.07 -32.57
N ALA A 20 -22.03 8.55 -31.66
CA ALA A 20 -22.77 7.30 -31.90
C ALA A 20 -23.90 7.45 -32.92
N ASN A 21 -24.25 8.69 -33.31
CA ASN A 21 -25.40 8.98 -34.16
C ASN A 21 -25.08 9.38 -35.61
N THR A 22 -23.82 9.27 -36.04
CA THR A 22 -23.49 9.51 -37.45
C THR A 22 -22.37 8.60 -37.92
N ASP A 23 -22.68 7.91 -39.02
CA ASP A 23 -21.77 7.27 -39.96
C ASP A 23 -21.26 5.85 -39.64
N GLU A 24 -21.71 4.90 -40.46
CA GLU A 24 -21.23 3.51 -40.59
C GLU A 24 -19.69 3.45 -40.70
N LYS A 25 -19.09 4.49 -41.32
CA LYS A 25 -17.64 4.64 -41.46
C LYS A 25 -16.93 4.82 -40.12
N ALA A 26 -17.51 5.54 -39.15
CA ALA A 26 -16.91 5.73 -37.82
C ALA A 26 -16.84 4.40 -37.04
N LYS A 27 -17.89 3.58 -37.13
CA LYS A 27 -17.92 2.24 -36.54
C LYS A 27 -16.86 1.31 -37.15
N GLN A 28 -16.61 1.39 -38.46
CA GLN A 28 -15.56 0.60 -39.10
C GLN A 28 -14.13 1.05 -38.71
N VAL A 29 -13.89 2.35 -38.58
CA VAL A 29 -12.61 2.89 -38.12
C VAL A 29 -12.33 2.49 -36.67
N ILE A 30 -13.34 2.55 -35.79
CA ILE A 30 -13.20 2.10 -34.39
C ILE A 30 -12.95 0.58 -34.33
N LYS A 31 -13.67 -0.23 -35.11
CA LYS A 31 -13.50 -1.69 -35.18
C LYS A 31 -12.11 -2.09 -35.70
N SER A 32 -11.58 -1.37 -36.70
CA SER A 32 -10.23 -1.62 -37.24
C SER A 32 -9.13 -1.18 -36.27
N ARG A 33 -9.30 -0.06 -35.55
CA ARG A 33 -8.38 0.38 -34.49
C ARG A 33 -8.41 -0.54 -33.27
N LEU A 34 -9.57 -1.05 -32.87
CA LEU A 34 -9.71 -2.08 -31.83
C LEU A 34 -9.07 -3.41 -32.25
N ARG A 35 -9.21 -3.83 -33.52
CA ARG A 35 -8.52 -5.02 -34.05
C ARG A 35 -7.00 -4.82 -34.09
N ARG A 36 -6.50 -3.64 -34.46
CA ARG A 36 -5.06 -3.30 -34.41
C ARG A 36 -4.53 -3.24 -32.97
N LYS A 37 -5.27 -2.68 -32.00
CA LYS A 37 -4.93 -2.72 -30.57
C LYS A 37 -4.95 -4.16 -30.03
N LYS A 38 -6.00 -4.95 -30.31
CA LYS A 38 -6.04 -6.38 -29.95
C LYS A 38 -4.90 -7.18 -30.59
N ALA A 39 -4.49 -6.89 -31.82
CA ALA A 39 -3.36 -7.54 -32.48
C ALA A 39 -2.01 -7.11 -31.91
N ARG A 40 -1.81 -5.82 -31.57
CA ARG A 40 -0.61 -5.33 -30.86
C ARG A 40 -0.50 -5.89 -29.44
N VAL A 41 -1.61 -6.05 -28.74
CA VAL A 41 -1.64 -6.69 -27.40
C VAL A 41 -1.47 -8.21 -27.51
N LYS A 42 -1.96 -8.84 -28.58
CA LYS A 42 -1.72 -10.27 -28.88
C LYS A 42 -0.27 -10.54 -29.29
N MET A 43 0.45 -9.51 -29.75
CA MET A 43 1.91 -9.54 -29.88
C MET A 43 2.57 -9.26 -28.52
N ASN A 44 2.77 -10.31 -27.70
CA ASN A 44 4.10 -10.63 -27.15
C ASN A 44 4.11 -11.78 -26.12
N ARG A 45 3.00 -12.48 -25.81
CA ARG A 45 3.05 -13.48 -24.72
C ARG A 45 3.97 -14.68 -25.04
N ASN A 46 3.95 -15.17 -26.29
CA ASN A 46 4.80 -16.27 -26.74
C ASN A 46 6.26 -15.86 -26.98
N SER A 47 6.51 -14.62 -27.40
CA SER A 47 7.86 -14.08 -27.62
C SER A 47 8.52 -13.62 -26.33
N VAL A 48 7.75 -13.14 -25.35
CA VAL A 48 8.23 -12.90 -23.98
C VAL A 48 8.53 -14.24 -23.29
N LEU A 49 7.65 -15.24 -23.40
CA LEU A 49 7.92 -16.61 -22.93
C LEU A 49 9.17 -17.20 -23.60
N LYS A 50 9.32 -17.09 -24.93
CA LYS A 50 10.52 -17.54 -25.65
C LYS A 50 11.78 -16.81 -25.18
N ARG A 51 11.74 -15.49 -25.00
CA ARG A 51 12.88 -14.70 -24.47
C ARG A 51 13.22 -15.08 -23.02
N SER A 52 12.23 -15.33 -22.18
CA SER A 52 12.43 -15.75 -20.78
C SER A 52 12.97 -17.18 -20.68
N LEU A 53 12.46 -18.11 -21.49
CA LEU A 53 12.98 -19.47 -21.62
C LEU A 53 14.40 -19.48 -22.18
N GLN A 54 14.69 -18.63 -23.16
CA GLN A 54 16.02 -18.48 -23.74
C GLN A 54 17.01 -17.89 -22.73
N LYS A 55 16.61 -16.88 -21.93
CA LYS A 55 17.39 -16.40 -20.79
C LYS A 55 17.64 -17.48 -19.74
N MET A 56 16.66 -18.34 -19.44
CA MET A 56 16.89 -19.49 -18.54
C MET A 56 17.88 -20.50 -19.13
N LYS A 57 17.75 -20.83 -20.42
CA LYS A 57 18.62 -21.77 -21.12
C LYS A 57 20.07 -21.28 -21.23
N GLU A 58 20.27 -20.00 -21.54
CA GLU A 58 21.60 -19.37 -21.61
C GLU A 58 22.28 -19.27 -20.25
N THR A 59 21.52 -19.16 -19.16
CA THR A 59 22.11 -19.13 -17.81
C THR A 59 22.56 -20.52 -17.35
N PHE A 60 21.87 -21.58 -17.77
CA PHE A 60 22.27 -22.96 -17.48
C PHE A 60 23.48 -23.43 -18.30
N SER A 61 23.85 -22.71 -19.37
CA SER A 61 24.91 -23.13 -20.30
C SER A 61 26.30 -22.56 -19.98
N CYS A 62 26.45 -21.72 -18.95
CA CYS A 62 27.73 -21.08 -18.65
C CYS A 62 28.41 -21.73 -17.44
N CYS A 63 28.89 -22.96 -17.63
CA CYS A 63 29.79 -23.65 -16.70
C CYS A 63 31.25 -23.51 -17.16
N THR A 64 31.74 -22.26 -17.31
CA THR A 64 33.18 -21.96 -17.40
C THR A 64 33.48 -20.72 -16.57
N CYS A 65 34.09 -20.95 -15.39
CA CYS A 65 34.41 -19.92 -14.42
C CYS A 65 35.67 -19.14 -14.83
N SER A 66 35.49 -18.00 -15.48
CA SER A 66 36.52 -16.96 -15.66
C SER A 66 36.16 -15.72 -14.85
N ALA A 67 37.15 -14.94 -14.41
CA ALA A 67 36.98 -13.67 -13.70
C ALA A 67 36.04 -12.69 -14.45
N GLY A 68 35.95 -12.80 -15.79
CA GLY A 68 34.99 -12.05 -16.60
C GLY A 68 33.52 -12.47 -16.41
N CYS A 69 33.25 -13.76 -16.18
CA CYS A 69 31.91 -14.28 -15.91
C CYS A 69 31.43 -13.84 -14.52
N ALA A 70 32.30 -13.89 -13.50
CA ALA A 70 32.02 -13.39 -12.16
C ALA A 70 31.71 -11.88 -12.15
N ARG A 71 32.49 -11.07 -12.88
CA ARG A 71 32.24 -9.63 -13.03
C ARG A 71 30.90 -9.34 -13.71
N THR A 72 30.52 -10.15 -14.71
CA THR A 72 29.23 -10.02 -15.41
C THR A 72 28.06 -10.44 -14.53
N TYR A 73 28.23 -11.48 -13.72
CA TYR A 73 27.24 -11.91 -12.73
C TYR A 73 27.04 -10.87 -11.63
N LEU A 74 28.12 -10.29 -11.07
CA LEU A 74 28.05 -9.21 -10.10
C LEU A 74 27.35 -7.95 -10.66
N ARG A 75 27.61 -7.59 -11.92
CA ARG A 75 26.89 -6.49 -12.58
C ARG A 75 25.40 -6.78 -12.82
N ARG A 76 25.01 -8.06 -12.92
CA ARG A 76 23.60 -8.48 -12.98
C ARG A 76 22.94 -8.51 -11.60
N LEU A 77 23.69 -8.85 -10.54
CA LEU A 77 23.21 -8.87 -9.16
C LEU A 77 23.07 -7.45 -8.57
N PHE A 78 23.96 -6.55 -8.97
CA PHE A 78 23.99 -5.15 -8.55
C PHE A 78 23.77 -4.19 -9.74
N PRO A 79 22.53 -4.14 -10.28
CA PRO A 79 22.18 -3.29 -11.42
C PRO A 79 22.38 -1.79 -11.15
N PHE A 80 22.40 -1.35 -9.88
CA PHE A 80 22.63 0.04 -9.51
C PHE A 80 23.94 0.61 -10.11
N THR A 81 24.97 -0.23 -10.25
CA THR A 81 26.26 0.20 -10.79
C THR A 81 26.16 0.66 -12.24
N ASN A 82 25.29 0.04 -13.04
CA ASN A 82 25.08 0.44 -14.43
C ASN A 82 24.26 1.73 -14.54
N ILE A 83 23.28 1.88 -13.64
CA ILE A 83 22.44 3.09 -13.55
C ILE A 83 23.30 4.29 -13.12
N LEU A 84 24.19 4.10 -12.14
CA LEU A 84 25.07 5.15 -11.64
C LEU A 84 26.14 5.56 -12.66
N LEU A 85 26.68 4.62 -13.44
CA LEU A 85 27.71 4.90 -14.43
C LEU A 85 27.20 5.73 -15.62
N GLY A 86 25.91 5.62 -15.95
CA GLY A 86 25.25 6.42 -16.98
C GLY A 86 24.63 7.72 -16.47
N TYR A 87 24.83 8.07 -15.19
CA TYR A 87 24.13 9.17 -14.55
C TYR A 87 24.81 10.52 -14.78
N SER A 88 24.06 11.48 -15.34
CA SER A 88 24.55 12.83 -15.56
C SER A 88 24.19 13.73 -14.39
N ALA A 89 25.07 13.76 -13.37
CA ALA A 89 24.82 14.41 -12.08
C ALA A 89 24.41 15.90 -12.18
N LEU A 90 24.82 16.63 -13.23
CA LEU A 90 24.47 18.04 -13.38
C LEU A 90 23.02 18.28 -13.86
N TYR A 91 22.44 17.33 -14.59
CA TYR A 91 21.10 17.49 -15.20
C TYR A 91 20.02 16.71 -14.46
N ASP A 92 20.32 15.48 -14.04
CA ASP A 92 19.33 14.57 -13.44
C ASP A 92 19.16 14.79 -11.92
N LEU A 93 20.24 15.15 -11.22
CA LEU A 93 20.24 15.32 -9.76
C LEU A 93 19.22 16.33 -9.23
N PRO A 94 19.06 17.55 -9.79
CA PRO A 94 18.05 18.48 -9.28
C PRO A 94 16.62 17.95 -9.49
N CYS A 95 16.35 17.26 -10.60
CA CYS A 95 15.04 16.69 -10.87
C CYS A 95 14.73 15.51 -9.94
N ASP A 96 15.70 14.61 -9.76
CA ASP A 96 15.56 13.45 -8.88
C ASP A 96 15.50 13.85 -7.40
N LEU A 97 16.22 14.89 -6.97
CA LEU A 97 16.16 15.42 -5.60
C LEU A 97 14.78 15.99 -5.28
N ILE A 98 14.22 16.81 -6.18
CA ILE A 98 12.89 17.39 -6.01
C ILE A 98 11.81 16.30 -6.03
N ALA A 99 11.90 15.33 -6.95
CA ALA A 99 10.98 14.21 -7.01
C ALA A 99 11.07 13.34 -5.75
N GLY A 100 12.28 13.01 -5.29
CA GLY A 100 12.53 12.23 -4.09
C GLY A 100 12.03 12.92 -2.83
N LEU A 101 12.27 14.23 -2.69
CA LEU A 101 11.74 15.02 -1.58
C LEU A 101 10.21 15.02 -1.57
N THR A 102 9.57 15.19 -2.74
CA THR A 102 8.12 15.20 -2.87
C THR A 102 7.50 13.84 -2.51
N VAL A 103 8.07 12.74 -3.03
CA VAL A 103 7.61 11.37 -2.72
C VAL A 103 7.85 11.02 -1.25
N GLY A 104 8.99 11.42 -0.69
CA GLY A 104 9.32 11.22 0.72
C GLY A 104 8.34 11.93 1.64
N ILE A 105 7.97 13.17 1.32
CA ILE A 105 6.94 13.91 2.05
C ILE A 105 5.58 13.19 1.98
N MET A 106 5.18 12.66 0.82
CA MET A 106 3.92 11.92 0.67
C MET A 106 3.91 10.60 1.47
N HIS A 107 5.05 9.91 1.59
CA HIS A 107 5.15 8.64 2.30
C HIS A 107 4.89 8.77 3.82
N ILE A 108 5.13 9.94 4.43
CA ILE A 108 4.97 10.14 5.89
C ILE A 108 3.51 9.91 6.33
N PRO A 109 2.51 10.70 5.88
CA PRO A 109 1.13 10.50 6.29
C PRO A 109 0.55 9.18 5.76
N GLN A 110 0.90 8.79 4.53
CA GLN A 110 0.45 7.55 3.91
C GLN A 110 0.90 6.31 4.71
N GLY A 111 2.18 6.25 5.09
CA GLY A 111 2.75 5.15 5.87
C GLY A 111 2.08 5.03 7.24
N MET A 112 1.88 6.14 7.94
CA MET A 112 1.20 6.15 9.23
C MET A 112 -0.24 5.63 9.13
N ALA A 113 -1.01 6.08 8.14
CA ALA A 113 -2.39 5.62 7.91
C ALA A 113 -2.44 4.12 7.59
N TYR A 114 -1.49 3.62 6.81
CA TYR A 114 -1.41 2.20 6.44
C TYR A 114 -0.91 1.29 7.57
N ALA A 115 -0.14 1.81 8.54
CA ALA A 115 0.20 1.05 9.75
C ALA A 115 -1.04 0.85 10.64
N LEU A 116 -1.88 1.90 10.77
CA LEU A 116 -3.15 1.84 11.50
C LEU A 116 -4.12 0.83 10.88
N LEU A 117 -4.18 0.74 9.55
CA LEU A 117 -4.92 -0.32 8.84
C LEU A 117 -4.40 -1.73 9.16
N ALA A 118 -3.09 -1.87 9.38
CA ALA A 118 -2.46 -3.12 9.78
C ALA A 118 -2.56 -3.40 11.28
N ARG A 119 -3.31 -2.58 12.05
CA ARG A 119 -3.48 -2.70 13.50
C ARG A 119 -2.17 -2.55 14.30
N LEU A 120 -1.21 -1.84 13.73
CA LEU A 120 0.09 -1.56 14.34
C LEU A 120 0.21 -0.07 14.68
N PRO A 121 1.09 0.28 15.64
CA PRO A 121 1.43 1.66 15.90
C PRO A 121 1.92 2.39 14.63
N PRO A 122 1.55 3.68 14.41
CA PRO A 122 1.94 4.46 13.22
C PRO A 122 3.43 4.48 12.89
N VAL A 123 4.29 4.35 13.92
CA VAL A 123 5.75 4.35 13.79
C VAL A 123 6.24 3.25 12.85
N TYR A 124 5.60 2.07 12.85
CA TYR A 124 5.96 0.97 11.95
C TYR A 124 5.67 1.29 10.47
N GLY A 125 4.73 2.19 10.21
CA GLY A 125 4.48 2.74 8.87
C GLY A 125 5.65 3.57 8.34
N LEU A 126 6.36 4.26 9.23
CA LEU A 126 7.56 5.03 8.87
C LEU A 126 8.75 4.10 8.62
N TYR A 127 8.92 3.06 9.44
CA TYR A 127 9.97 2.05 9.22
C TYR A 127 9.82 1.34 7.87
N THR A 128 8.60 0.93 7.54
CA THR A 128 8.28 0.28 6.26
C THR A 128 8.36 1.22 5.05
N SER A 129 8.34 2.53 5.26
CA SER A 129 8.54 3.52 4.20
C SER A 129 10.02 3.90 4.00
N PHE A 130 10.88 3.66 5.00
CA PHE A 130 12.30 4.00 4.96
C PHE A 130 13.20 2.83 4.54
N TYR A 131 13.14 1.71 5.27
CA TYR A 131 14.09 0.60 5.07
C TYR A 131 13.97 -0.10 3.70
N PRO A 132 12.77 -0.39 3.17
CA PRO A 132 12.64 -1.03 1.86
C PRO A 132 13.16 -0.16 0.70
N VAL A 133 13.04 1.16 0.79
CA VAL A 133 13.58 2.10 -0.21
C VAL A 133 15.11 2.04 -0.22
N LEU A 134 15.73 2.02 0.96
CA LEU A 134 17.19 1.86 1.10
C LEU A 134 17.68 0.53 0.51
N LEU A 135 16.96 -0.58 0.76
CA LEU A 135 17.30 -1.86 0.18
C LEU A 135 17.06 -1.88 -1.34
N TYR A 136 15.99 -1.25 -1.82
CA TYR A 136 15.69 -1.14 -3.24
C TYR A 136 16.74 -0.32 -4.00
N PHE A 137 17.39 0.66 -3.37
CA PHE A 137 18.50 1.39 -4.00
C PHE A 137 19.65 0.47 -4.44
N PHE A 138 20.00 -0.53 -3.64
CA PHE A 138 21.11 -1.45 -3.96
C PHE A 138 20.72 -2.54 -4.96
N PHE A 139 19.52 -3.10 -4.84
CA PHE A 139 19.08 -4.26 -5.63
C PHE A 139 18.06 -3.93 -6.73
N GLY A 140 17.65 -2.66 -6.85
CA GLY A 140 16.60 -2.19 -7.74
C GLY A 140 17.03 -2.20 -9.20
N THR A 141 16.17 -2.72 -10.07
CA THR A 141 16.41 -2.79 -11.52
C THR A 141 15.89 -1.58 -12.28
N SER A 142 15.04 -0.75 -11.66
CA SER A 142 14.37 0.40 -12.29
C SER A 142 14.63 1.69 -11.52
N ARG A 143 15.02 2.76 -12.23
CA ARG A 143 15.34 4.08 -11.63
C ARG A 143 14.11 4.83 -11.11
N HIS A 144 12.95 4.61 -11.73
CA HIS A 144 11.76 5.44 -11.51
C HIS A 144 10.76 4.88 -10.51
N ILE A 145 10.95 3.65 -10.02
CA ILE A 145 10.02 3.02 -9.09
C ILE A 145 10.45 3.31 -7.65
N SER A 146 9.51 3.84 -6.87
CA SER A 146 9.65 3.98 -5.42
C SER A 146 8.86 2.87 -4.75
N VAL A 147 9.51 2.13 -3.85
CA VAL A 147 8.86 1.09 -3.04
C VAL A 147 8.28 1.76 -1.80
N GLY A 148 7.04 1.44 -1.46
CA GLY A 148 6.38 2.01 -0.29
C GLY A 148 5.33 1.07 0.29
N THR A 149 4.57 1.60 1.23
CA THR A 149 3.46 0.91 1.87
C THR A 149 2.23 0.89 0.95
N PHE A 150 1.49 -0.23 0.98
CA PHE A 150 0.29 -0.44 0.16
C PHE A 150 -0.91 -0.83 1.03
N ALA A 151 -2.05 -0.17 0.81
CA ALA A 151 -3.26 -0.36 1.62
C ALA A 151 -3.73 -1.82 1.70
N VAL A 152 -3.71 -2.54 0.58
CA VAL A 152 -4.16 -3.94 0.51
C VAL A 152 -3.26 -4.86 1.32
N VAL A 153 -1.94 -4.66 1.22
CA VAL A 153 -0.96 -5.43 1.99
C VAL A 153 -1.13 -5.16 3.48
N SER A 154 -1.37 -3.90 3.86
CA SER A 154 -1.67 -3.55 5.25
C SER A 154 -2.91 -4.25 5.80
N LEU A 155 -4.00 -4.32 5.02
CA LEU A 155 -5.20 -5.06 5.44
C LEU A 155 -4.96 -6.58 5.56
N MET A 156 -4.11 -7.14 4.71
CA MET A 156 -3.75 -8.57 4.78
C MET A 156 -2.90 -8.86 6.03
N VAL A 157 -1.91 -8.01 6.33
CA VAL A 157 -1.11 -8.11 7.56
C VAL A 157 -2.01 -7.92 8.78
N GLY A 158 -2.90 -6.92 8.75
CA GLY A 158 -3.86 -6.68 9.82
C GLY A 158 -4.77 -7.87 10.11
N ALA A 159 -5.18 -8.62 9.07
CA ALA A 159 -5.97 -9.84 9.26
C ALA A 159 -5.20 -10.92 10.04
N VAL A 160 -3.90 -11.11 9.74
CA VAL A 160 -3.07 -12.09 10.47
C VAL A 160 -2.77 -11.62 11.89
N VAL A 161 -2.55 -10.32 12.08
CA VAL A 161 -2.35 -9.72 13.40
C VAL A 161 -3.62 -9.87 14.27
N ASP A 162 -4.80 -9.65 13.70
CA ASP A 162 -6.08 -9.84 14.38
C ASP A 162 -6.31 -11.32 14.77
N GLU A 163 -5.98 -12.27 13.88
CA GLU A 163 -6.03 -13.70 14.20
C GLU A 163 -5.05 -14.10 15.31
N GLY A 164 -3.80 -13.61 15.25
CA GLY A 164 -2.79 -13.86 16.27
C GLY A 164 -3.16 -13.27 17.63
N HIS A 165 -3.72 -12.05 17.62
CA HIS A 165 -4.25 -11.39 18.82
C HIS A 165 -5.35 -12.23 19.49
N VAL A 166 -6.36 -12.63 18.72
CA VAL A 166 -7.48 -13.42 19.24
C VAL A 166 -7.01 -14.80 19.72
N ALA A 167 -6.02 -15.42 19.05
CA ALA A 167 -5.43 -16.67 19.49
C ALA A 167 -4.69 -16.52 20.84
N TRP A 168 -3.93 -15.46 21.00
CA TRP A 168 -3.23 -15.15 22.25
C TRP A 168 -4.21 -14.87 23.40
N GLU A 169 -5.27 -14.11 23.16
CA GLU A 169 -6.28 -13.78 24.16
C GLU A 169 -6.97 -15.05 24.68
N ARG A 170 -7.38 -15.96 23.79
CA ARG A 170 -7.93 -17.27 24.20
C ARG A 170 -6.97 -18.07 25.08
N GLN A 171 -5.67 -18.02 24.77
CA GLN A 171 -4.66 -18.73 25.53
C GLN A 171 -4.47 -18.14 26.94
N GLN A 172 -4.57 -16.81 27.08
CA GLN A 172 -4.53 -16.15 28.39
C GLN A 172 -5.76 -16.48 29.23
N THR A 173 -6.97 -16.43 28.63
CA THR A 173 -8.21 -16.79 29.34
C THR A 173 -8.16 -18.23 29.84
N GLN A 174 -7.64 -19.16 29.04
CA GLN A 174 -7.55 -20.57 29.43
C GLN A 174 -6.56 -20.79 30.57
N LYS A 175 -5.36 -20.19 30.51
CA LYS A 175 -4.39 -20.25 31.62
C LYS A 175 -4.92 -19.62 32.91
N GLY A 176 -5.72 -18.56 32.78
CA GLY A 176 -6.42 -17.96 33.91
C GLY A 176 -7.38 -18.96 34.56
N MET A 177 -8.24 -19.61 33.76
CA MET A 177 -9.17 -20.64 34.26
C MET A 177 -8.46 -21.83 34.90
N ASP A 178 -7.36 -22.32 34.31
CA ASP A 178 -6.56 -23.41 34.87
C ASP A 178 -5.92 -23.01 36.22
N PHE A 179 -5.51 -21.74 36.36
CA PHE A 179 -4.99 -21.19 37.62
C PHE A 179 -6.06 -21.17 38.72
N PHE A 180 -7.28 -20.74 38.41
CA PHE A 180 -8.39 -20.72 39.38
C PHE A 180 -8.85 -22.12 39.79
N GLN A 181 -8.77 -23.10 38.88
CA GLN A 181 -9.18 -24.47 39.18
C GLN A 181 -8.17 -25.23 40.06
N GLY A 182 -6.90 -24.77 40.12
CA GLY A 182 -5.86 -25.31 41.00
C GLY A 182 -5.86 -24.72 42.43
N GLN A 183 -6.72 -23.75 42.72
CA GLN A 183 -6.74 -23.05 44.01
C GLN A 183 -8.07 -23.26 44.74
N ASN A 184 -8.04 -24.04 45.85
CA ASN A 184 -9.10 -24.04 46.86
C ASN A 184 -9.03 -22.74 47.68
N LEU A 185 -9.35 -21.60 47.07
CA LEU A 185 -9.31 -20.30 47.74
C LEU A 185 -10.71 -19.66 47.75
N THR A 186 -11.28 -19.61 48.95
CA THR A 186 -12.41 -18.77 49.32
C THR A 186 -12.11 -17.31 48.96
N SER A 187 -12.74 -16.84 47.89
CA SER A 187 -13.21 -15.47 47.65
C SER A 187 -12.58 -14.37 48.52
N SER A 188 -11.30 -14.06 48.33
CA SER A 188 -10.79 -12.72 48.58
C SER A 188 -10.54 -12.08 47.22
N LEU A 189 -11.55 -11.34 46.73
CA LEU A 189 -11.38 -10.46 45.59
C LEU A 189 -10.17 -9.57 45.87
N PRO A 190 -9.13 -9.54 45.02
CA PRO A 190 -8.05 -8.61 45.21
C PRO A 190 -8.62 -7.20 45.04
N THR A 191 -8.56 -6.38 46.08
CA THR A 191 -8.93 -4.98 46.03
C THR A 191 -7.95 -4.26 45.11
N ILE A 192 -8.32 -4.10 43.84
CA ILE A 192 -7.50 -3.39 42.85
C ILE A 192 -7.60 -1.90 43.19
N ASN A 193 -6.60 -1.35 43.88
CA ASN A 193 -6.46 0.10 44.05
C ASN A 193 -6.35 0.77 42.67
N GLU A 194 -6.96 1.95 42.49
CA GLU A 194 -7.03 2.64 41.19
C GLU A 194 -5.65 2.84 40.53
N THR A 195 -4.59 3.12 41.30
CA THR A 195 -3.22 3.26 40.77
C THR A 195 -2.65 1.95 40.19
N GLY A 196 -3.02 0.80 40.76
CA GLY A 196 -2.71 -0.51 40.20
C GLY A 196 -3.46 -0.80 38.90
N SER A 197 -4.67 -0.26 38.74
CA SER A 197 -5.48 -0.36 37.51
C SER A 197 -4.83 0.37 36.32
N TRP A 198 -4.28 1.58 36.53
CA TRP A 198 -3.59 2.32 35.47
C TRP A 198 -2.26 1.65 35.04
N LEU A 199 -1.47 1.16 36.01
CA LEU A 199 -0.21 0.47 35.72
C LEU A 199 -0.45 -0.89 35.02
N THR A 200 -1.50 -1.61 35.40
CA THR A 200 -1.89 -2.85 34.71
C THR A 200 -2.41 -2.58 33.30
N ASN A 201 -3.19 -1.53 33.09
CA ASN A 201 -3.71 -1.17 31.77
C ASN A 201 -2.58 -0.71 30.81
N THR A 202 -1.65 0.12 31.29
CA THR A 202 -0.48 0.54 30.48
C THR A 202 0.46 -0.62 30.15
N LYS A 203 0.75 -1.48 31.12
CA LYS A 203 1.57 -2.68 30.91
C LYS A 203 0.89 -3.65 29.93
N ALA A 204 -0.39 -3.96 30.14
CA ALA A 204 -1.16 -4.84 29.26
C ALA A 204 -1.21 -4.31 27.82
N ARG A 205 -1.40 -2.98 27.63
CA ARG A 205 -1.37 -2.37 26.30
C ARG A 205 -0.01 -2.51 25.63
N SER A 206 1.08 -2.26 26.36
CA SER A 206 2.44 -2.39 25.80
C SER A 206 2.77 -3.85 25.44
N GLU A 207 2.35 -4.82 26.25
CA GLU A 207 2.51 -6.25 25.95
C GLU A 207 1.70 -6.63 24.71
N LEU A 208 0.44 -6.16 24.61
CA LEU A 208 -0.41 -6.40 23.46
C LEU A 208 0.19 -5.87 22.16
N GLU A 209 0.70 -4.65 22.18
CA GLU A 209 1.36 -4.03 21.03
C GLU A 209 2.60 -4.83 20.61
N SER A 210 3.39 -5.31 21.57
CA SER A 210 4.57 -6.13 21.29
C SER A 210 4.24 -7.45 20.59
N ILE A 211 3.13 -8.09 20.98
CA ILE A 211 2.66 -9.35 20.40
C ILE A 211 2.15 -9.13 18.98
N LYS A 212 1.35 -8.07 18.75
CA LYS A 212 0.86 -7.71 17.41
C LYS A 212 2.02 -7.48 16.44
N VAL A 213 3.06 -6.79 16.89
CA VAL A 213 4.28 -6.55 16.12
C VAL A 213 5.02 -7.85 15.84
N ALA A 214 5.12 -8.78 16.80
CA ALA A 214 5.77 -10.07 16.60
C ALA A 214 5.10 -10.90 15.48
N TYR A 215 3.76 -10.95 15.43
CA TYR A 215 3.02 -11.62 14.34
C TYR A 215 3.24 -10.92 12.99
N ALA A 216 3.23 -9.59 12.95
CA ALA A 216 3.50 -8.86 11.72
C ALA A 216 4.92 -9.12 11.19
N MET A 217 5.92 -9.14 12.08
CA MET A 217 7.32 -9.42 11.74
C MET A 217 7.51 -10.85 11.23
N SER A 218 6.89 -11.85 11.87
CA SER A 218 7.03 -13.25 11.46
C SER A 218 6.44 -13.50 10.06
N VAL A 219 5.27 -12.92 9.76
CA VAL A 219 4.65 -13.02 8.43
C VAL A 219 5.47 -12.29 7.39
N THR A 220 5.94 -11.08 7.68
CA THR A 220 6.76 -10.30 6.74
C THR A 220 8.08 -11.00 6.44
N PHE A 221 8.71 -11.60 7.46
CA PHE A 221 9.93 -12.38 7.31
C PHE A 221 9.69 -13.63 6.45
N ALA A 222 8.62 -14.39 6.73
CA ALA A 222 8.26 -15.56 5.94
C ALA A 222 7.98 -15.20 4.47
N VAL A 223 7.26 -14.11 4.22
CA VAL A 223 7.03 -13.58 2.87
C VAL A 223 8.33 -13.18 2.19
N GLY A 224 9.27 -12.56 2.90
CA GLY A 224 10.60 -12.22 2.38
C GLY A 224 11.41 -13.45 1.97
N VAL A 225 11.46 -14.48 2.82
CA VAL A 225 12.11 -15.76 2.50
C VAL A 225 11.45 -16.42 1.29
N LEU A 226 10.13 -16.44 1.24
CA LEU A 226 9.37 -16.97 0.11
C LEU A 226 9.63 -16.18 -1.18
N GLN A 227 9.70 -14.85 -1.12
CA GLN A 227 10.04 -14.02 -2.27
C GLN A 227 11.46 -14.28 -2.79
N ILE A 228 12.43 -14.46 -1.89
CA ILE A 228 13.80 -14.86 -2.27
C ILE A 228 13.76 -16.23 -2.95
N PHE A 229 13.03 -17.20 -2.39
CA PHE A 229 12.87 -18.53 -2.99
C PHE A 229 12.23 -18.47 -4.38
N LEU A 230 11.11 -17.74 -4.53
CA LEU A 230 10.46 -17.55 -5.83
C LEU A 230 11.38 -16.82 -6.84
N GLY A 231 12.21 -15.90 -6.36
CA GLY A 231 13.24 -15.22 -7.14
C GLY A 231 14.34 -16.16 -7.62
N LEU A 232 14.80 -17.08 -6.77
CA LEU A 232 15.78 -18.12 -7.12
C LEU A 232 15.23 -19.09 -8.17
N VAL A 233 13.96 -19.49 -8.05
CA VAL A 233 13.25 -20.30 -9.05
C VAL A 233 12.91 -19.48 -10.32
N ARG A 234 13.17 -18.17 -10.32
CA ARG A 234 12.87 -17.22 -11.41
C ARG A 234 11.41 -17.24 -11.84
N LEU A 235 10.51 -17.45 -10.88
CA LEU A 235 9.06 -17.44 -11.10
C LEU A 235 8.50 -16.04 -11.38
N GLY A 236 9.36 -15.01 -11.46
CA GLY A 236 8.97 -13.68 -11.96
C GLY A 236 8.37 -13.71 -13.38
N PHE A 237 8.58 -14.77 -14.16
CA PHE A 237 7.87 -14.97 -15.42
C PHE A 237 6.35 -15.24 -15.22
N LEU A 238 5.94 -15.86 -14.12
CA LEU A 238 4.54 -16.20 -13.85
C LEU A 238 3.65 -14.95 -13.74
N THR A 239 4.21 -13.82 -13.29
CA THR A 239 3.48 -12.55 -13.22
C THR A 239 3.04 -12.06 -14.61
N THR A 240 3.77 -12.44 -15.67
CA THR A 240 3.40 -12.11 -17.07
C THR A 240 2.22 -12.94 -17.59
N PHE A 241 1.81 -13.98 -16.86
CA PHE A 241 0.65 -14.79 -17.20
C PHE A 241 -0.64 -14.36 -16.52
N LEU A 242 -0.58 -13.48 -15.51
CA LEU A 242 -1.77 -12.88 -14.94
C LEU A 242 -2.44 -12.04 -16.02
N SER A 243 -3.70 -12.37 -16.32
CA SER A 243 -4.47 -11.65 -17.33
C SER A 243 -4.88 -10.27 -16.82
N ASP A 244 -4.91 -9.27 -17.70
CA ASP A 244 -5.37 -7.90 -17.36
C ASP A 244 -6.72 -7.87 -16.62
N PRO A 245 -7.74 -8.69 -16.99
CA PRO A 245 -9.01 -8.74 -16.26
C PRO A 245 -8.86 -9.21 -14.80
N LEU A 246 -7.93 -10.12 -14.52
CA LEU A 246 -7.67 -10.62 -13.16
C LEU A 246 -7.04 -9.51 -12.31
N ILE A 247 -6.05 -8.80 -12.84
CA ILE A 247 -5.39 -7.71 -12.13
C ILE A 247 -6.39 -6.58 -11.89
N SER A 248 -7.16 -6.20 -12.91
CA SER A 248 -8.20 -5.17 -12.79
C SER A 248 -9.31 -5.56 -11.80
N GLY A 249 -9.74 -6.82 -11.80
CA GLY A 249 -10.74 -7.32 -10.85
C GLY A 249 -10.21 -7.32 -9.42
N PHE A 250 -8.97 -7.79 -9.22
CA PHE A 250 -8.30 -7.77 -7.93
C PHE A 250 -8.12 -6.34 -7.40
N THR A 251 -7.62 -5.40 -8.20
CA THR A 251 -7.41 -4.01 -7.76
C THR A 251 -8.73 -3.31 -7.44
N THR A 252 -9.78 -3.55 -8.23
CA THR A 252 -11.11 -2.98 -7.97
C THR A 252 -11.70 -3.55 -6.67
N GLY A 253 -11.64 -4.87 -6.48
CA GLY A 253 -12.11 -5.52 -5.26
C GLY A 253 -11.33 -5.07 -4.03
N ALA A 254 -10.00 -4.92 -4.17
CA ALA A 254 -9.15 -4.43 -3.09
C ALA A 254 -9.42 -2.95 -2.77
N ALA A 255 -9.71 -2.10 -3.76
CA ALA A 255 -10.11 -0.71 -3.53
C ALA A 255 -11.44 -0.62 -2.75
N VAL A 256 -12.44 -1.43 -3.12
CA VAL A 256 -13.71 -1.50 -2.38
C VAL A 256 -13.50 -2.02 -0.96
N HIS A 257 -12.63 -3.01 -0.78
CA HIS A 257 -12.27 -3.54 0.54
C HIS A 257 -11.59 -2.46 1.41
N VAL A 258 -10.64 -1.70 0.85
CA VAL A 258 -9.98 -0.59 1.55
C VAL A 258 -10.98 0.50 1.93
N LEU A 259 -11.84 0.91 1.01
CA LEU A 259 -12.88 1.92 1.28
C LEU A 259 -13.81 1.45 2.41
N SER A 260 -14.26 0.20 2.35
CA SER A 260 -15.09 -0.40 3.39
C SER A 260 -14.41 -0.38 4.76
N SER A 261 -13.13 -0.75 4.81
CA SER A 261 -12.36 -0.75 6.06
C SER A 261 -12.08 0.64 6.61
N GLN A 262 -12.18 1.71 5.81
CA GLN A 262 -11.97 3.08 6.27
C GLN A 262 -13.26 3.78 6.69
N LEU A 263 -14.42 3.21 6.35
CA LEU A 263 -15.71 3.82 6.59
C LEU A 263 -15.94 4.08 8.08
N HIS A 264 -15.63 3.11 8.96
CA HIS A 264 -15.80 3.30 10.40
C HIS A 264 -14.94 4.44 10.96
N SER A 265 -13.73 4.64 10.43
CA SER A 265 -12.82 5.74 10.82
C SER A 265 -13.35 7.11 10.39
N ILE A 266 -13.97 7.20 9.20
CA ILE A 266 -14.56 8.44 8.68
C ILE A 266 -15.71 8.91 9.59
N PHE A 267 -16.57 8.00 10.03
CA PHE A 267 -17.71 8.32 10.91
C PHE A 267 -17.35 8.34 12.41
N GLY A 268 -16.12 7.96 12.78
CA GLY A 268 -15.67 7.89 14.17
C GLY A 268 -16.44 6.89 15.03
N VAL A 269 -16.99 5.83 14.42
CA VAL A 269 -17.80 4.81 15.12
C VAL A 269 -16.89 3.66 15.57
N PRO A 270 -16.96 3.23 16.84
CA PRO A 270 -16.26 2.03 17.29
C PRO A 270 -16.89 0.80 16.64
N VAL A 271 -16.06 0.01 15.95
CA VAL A 271 -16.48 -1.26 15.32
C VAL A 271 -15.64 -2.39 15.89
N GLY A 272 -16.32 -3.49 16.26
CA GLY A 272 -15.74 -4.71 16.76
C GLY A 272 -14.73 -5.33 15.79
N GLN A 273 -13.76 -6.05 16.36
CA GLN A 273 -12.73 -6.72 15.59
C GLN A 273 -13.20 -8.13 15.25
N TYR A 274 -13.26 -8.45 13.96
CA TYR A 274 -13.71 -9.75 13.47
C TYR A 274 -12.63 -10.42 12.63
N SER A 275 -12.33 -11.67 12.95
CA SER A 275 -11.41 -12.54 12.20
C SER A 275 -12.17 -13.62 11.44
N GLY A 276 -11.61 -14.07 10.31
CA GLY A 276 -12.18 -15.14 9.49
C GLY A 276 -12.89 -14.70 8.21
N SER A 277 -13.52 -15.68 7.55
CA SER A 277 -14.26 -15.46 6.30
C SER A 277 -15.47 -14.55 6.52
N PHE A 278 -15.79 -13.69 5.54
CA PHE A 278 -16.89 -12.72 5.59
C PHE A 278 -16.79 -11.65 6.70
N LYS A 279 -15.60 -11.38 7.25
CA LYS A 279 -15.37 -10.32 8.26
C LYS A 279 -15.96 -8.95 7.88
N LEU A 280 -15.95 -8.62 6.60
CA LEU A 280 -16.54 -7.38 6.05
C LEU A 280 -18.04 -7.28 6.36
N ILE A 281 -18.79 -8.38 6.24
CA ILE A 281 -20.24 -8.39 6.47
C ILE A 281 -20.54 -8.14 7.95
N TYR A 282 -19.78 -8.77 8.84
CA TYR A 282 -19.90 -8.52 10.28
C TYR A 282 -19.53 -7.08 10.64
N GLY A 283 -18.46 -6.53 10.03
CA GLY A 283 -18.08 -5.13 10.20
C GLY A 283 -19.16 -4.16 9.74
N TYR A 284 -19.81 -4.41 8.60
CA TYR A 284 -20.95 -3.60 8.13
C TYR A 284 -22.16 -3.69 9.06
N ARG A 285 -22.50 -4.88 9.55
CA ARG A 285 -23.59 -5.07 10.51
C ARG A 285 -23.35 -4.22 11.77
N ASP A 286 -22.16 -4.32 12.34
CA ASP A 286 -21.81 -3.61 13.57
C ASP A 286 -21.73 -2.09 13.36
N PHE A 287 -21.20 -1.64 12.22
CA PHE A 287 -21.23 -0.24 11.82
C PHE A 287 -22.66 0.31 11.75
N LEU A 288 -23.60 -0.42 11.15
CA LEU A 288 -24.99 0.02 11.03
C LEU A 288 -25.73 0.04 12.38
N VAL A 289 -25.41 -0.89 13.29
CA VAL A 289 -25.97 -0.91 14.64
C VAL A 289 -25.44 0.27 15.47
N ASN A 290 -24.15 0.57 15.35
CA ASN A 290 -23.50 1.65 16.11
C ASN A 290 -23.58 3.01 15.42
N LEU A 291 -24.36 3.15 14.34
CA LEU A 291 -24.51 4.40 13.59
C LEU A 291 -25.10 5.55 14.43
N ASN A 292 -25.79 5.23 15.52
CA ASN A 292 -26.30 6.25 16.44
C ASN A 292 -25.21 6.86 17.32
N GLN A 293 -24.03 6.24 17.43
CA GLN A 293 -22.90 6.71 18.23
C GLN A 293 -21.84 7.47 17.39
N VAL A 294 -22.26 8.04 16.26
CA VAL A 294 -21.37 8.78 15.35
C VAL A 294 -20.76 9.99 16.05
N ASN A 295 -19.43 10.09 15.97
CA ASN A 295 -18.73 11.30 16.38
C ASN A 295 -18.79 12.34 15.26
N TYR A 296 -19.69 13.32 15.43
CA TYR A 296 -19.89 14.40 14.46
C TYR A 296 -18.60 15.17 14.16
N VAL A 297 -17.71 15.38 15.15
CA VAL A 297 -16.45 16.11 14.97
C VAL A 297 -15.52 15.38 14.00
N THR A 298 -15.35 14.07 14.20
CA THR A 298 -14.53 13.22 13.33
C THR A 298 -15.12 13.13 11.91
N MET A 299 -16.45 13.05 11.81
CA MET A 299 -17.15 13.00 10.53
C MET A 299 -16.97 14.28 9.73
N THR A 300 -17.18 15.45 10.34
CA THR A 300 -17.01 16.74 9.65
C THR A 300 -15.56 16.98 9.25
N ALA A 301 -14.59 16.61 10.11
CA ALA A 301 -13.17 16.72 9.80
C ALA A 301 -12.74 15.78 8.66
N SER A 302 -13.23 14.55 8.63
CA SER A 302 -12.93 13.60 7.56
C SER A 302 -13.53 14.04 6.23
N PHE A 303 -14.75 14.58 6.25
CA PHE A 303 -15.42 15.09 5.05
C PHE A 303 -14.77 16.38 4.54
N SER A 304 -14.41 17.32 5.42
CA SER A 304 -13.70 18.54 5.04
C SER A 304 -12.33 18.22 4.43
N ALA A 305 -11.56 17.31 5.04
CA ALA A 305 -10.29 16.84 4.50
C ALA A 305 -10.45 16.20 3.12
N MET A 306 -11.46 15.33 2.94
CA MET A 306 -11.77 14.70 1.64
C MET A 306 -12.09 15.74 0.57
N VAL A 307 -12.95 16.71 0.89
CA VAL A 307 -13.32 17.80 -0.04
C VAL A 307 -12.09 18.62 -0.42
N VAL A 308 -11.28 19.03 0.56
CA VAL A 308 -10.05 19.82 0.31
C VAL A 308 -9.08 19.05 -0.57
N LEU A 309 -8.84 17.76 -0.30
CA LEU A 309 -7.95 16.93 -1.11
C LEU A 309 -8.43 16.82 -2.56
N VAL A 310 -9.73 16.56 -2.78
CA VAL A 310 -10.33 16.47 -4.12
C VAL A 310 -10.25 17.81 -4.84
N LEU A 311 -10.60 18.92 -4.18
CA LEU A 311 -10.54 20.26 -4.77
C LEU A 311 -9.12 20.66 -5.18
N ILE A 312 -8.12 20.37 -4.35
CA ILE A 312 -6.73 20.70 -4.69
C ILE A 312 -6.23 19.78 -5.81
N ARG A 313 -6.54 18.47 -5.74
CA ARG A 313 -6.15 17.51 -6.79
C ARG A 313 -6.73 17.90 -8.15
N ASP A 314 -8.03 18.13 -8.24
CA ASP A 314 -8.69 18.39 -9.52
C ASP A 314 -8.50 19.85 -9.97
N GLY A 315 -8.54 20.80 -9.03
CA GLY A 315 -8.45 22.23 -9.32
C GLY A 315 -7.03 22.74 -9.58
N ILE A 316 -6.02 22.21 -8.88
CA ILE A 316 -4.61 22.66 -9.02
C ILE A 316 -3.81 21.66 -9.85
N ASN A 317 -3.77 20.39 -9.43
CA ASN A 317 -2.83 19.42 -10.01
C ASN A 317 -3.29 18.88 -11.38
N ASN A 318 -4.58 18.61 -11.55
CA ASN A 318 -5.14 18.04 -12.78
C ASN A 318 -5.66 19.09 -13.78
N ASN A 319 -5.71 20.37 -13.38
CA ASN A 319 -6.22 21.43 -14.23
C ASN A 319 -5.24 21.76 -15.35
N LYS A 320 -5.67 21.54 -16.60
CA LYS A 320 -4.88 21.77 -17.83
C LYS A 320 -4.29 23.19 -17.93
N LYS A 321 -4.90 24.20 -17.29
CA LYS A 321 -4.41 25.59 -17.30
C LYS A 321 -3.22 25.82 -16.37
N ASN A 322 -3.14 25.11 -15.24
CA ASN A 322 -2.11 25.32 -14.20
C ASN A 322 -0.98 24.29 -14.26
N CYS A 323 -1.24 23.12 -14.82
CA CYS A 323 -0.27 22.05 -15.03
C CYS A 323 1.03 22.49 -15.74
N PRO A 324 1.00 23.26 -16.87
CA PRO A 324 2.25 23.73 -17.49
C PRO A 324 3.01 24.78 -16.67
N ARG A 325 2.37 25.35 -15.63
CA ARG A 325 2.96 26.38 -14.78
C ARG A 325 3.63 25.80 -13.53
N MET A 326 3.34 24.55 -13.18
CA MET A 326 3.87 23.88 -12.00
C MET A 326 4.93 22.86 -12.40
N ARG A 327 6.18 23.10 -11.98
CA ARG A 327 7.31 22.21 -12.27
C ARG A 327 7.34 20.97 -11.35
N VAL A 328 6.59 21.00 -10.25
CA VAL A 328 6.59 19.97 -9.20
C VAL A 328 5.16 19.76 -8.71
N PRO A 329 4.69 18.50 -8.57
CA PRO A 329 3.40 18.23 -7.94
C PRO A 329 3.46 18.60 -6.45
N ILE A 330 2.45 19.32 -5.97
CA ILE A 330 2.40 19.74 -4.56
C ILE A 330 2.04 18.52 -3.68
N PRO A 331 2.76 18.27 -2.57
CA PRO A 331 2.39 17.22 -1.62
C PRO A 331 1.19 17.65 -0.76
N ILE A 332 0.00 17.54 -1.34
CA ILE A 332 -1.26 18.00 -0.74
C ILE A 332 -1.62 17.29 0.57
N GLU A 333 -1.29 16.00 0.68
CA GLU A 333 -1.61 15.16 1.86
C GLU A 333 -0.96 15.71 3.13
N LEU A 334 0.33 16.10 3.05
CA LEU A 334 1.03 16.66 4.20
C LEU A 334 0.43 18.02 4.63
N PHE A 335 0.09 18.86 3.65
CA PHE A 335 -0.48 20.19 3.92
C PHE A 335 -1.84 20.09 4.63
N VAL A 336 -2.68 19.15 4.20
CA VAL A 336 -3.97 18.90 4.85
C VAL A 336 -3.77 18.38 6.28
N VAL A 337 -2.84 17.45 6.49
CA VAL A 337 -2.53 16.91 7.82
C VAL A 337 -1.97 18.00 8.74
N SER A 338 -1.03 18.82 8.28
CA SER A 338 -0.42 19.88 9.10
C SER A 338 -1.42 20.95 9.51
N VAL A 339 -2.31 21.36 8.59
CA VAL A 339 -3.39 22.32 8.88
C VAL A 339 -4.37 21.74 9.91
N HIS A 340 -4.82 20.49 9.74
CA HIS A 340 -5.73 19.86 10.70
C HIS A 340 -5.11 19.67 12.09
N VAL A 341 -3.83 19.30 12.16
CA VAL A 341 -3.13 19.17 13.44
C VAL A 341 -2.99 20.54 14.12
N ALA A 342 -2.66 21.59 13.37
CA ALA A 342 -2.57 22.94 13.90
C ALA A 342 -3.93 23.45 14.43
N ASP A 343 -5.01 23.22 13.67
CA ASP A 343 -6.38 23.54 14.08
C ASP A 343 -6.78 22.79 15.37
N THR A 344 -6.48 21.49 15.43
CA THR A 344 -6.76 20.66 16.62
C THR A 344 -5.98 21.15 17.85
N LEU A 345 -4.69 21.48 17.68
CA LEU A 345 -3.85 22.02 18.75
C LEU A 345 -4.33 23.39 19.21
N TYR A 346 -4.72 24.26 18.29
CA TYR A 346 -5.27 25.58 18.59
C TYR A 346 -6.53 25.44 19.45
N HIS A 347 -7.47 24.57 19.04
CA HIS A 347 -8.68 24.32 19.80
C HIS A 347 -8.44 23.65 21.16
N HIS A 348 -7.41 22.83 21.32
CA HIS A 348 -7.05 22.22 22.60
C HIS A 348 -6.39 23.21 23.56
N TYR A 349 -5.59 24.15 23.06
CA TYR A 349 -4.83 25.09 23.91
C TYR A 349 -5.61 26.35 24.28
N PHE A 350 -6.57 26.77 23.45
CA PHE A 350 -7.38 27.98 23.65
C PHE A 350 -8.80 27.72 24.17
N ARG A 351 -9.08 26.49 24.64
CA ARG A 351 -10.32 26.11 25.32
C ARG A 351 -9.99 25.68 26.74
#